data_AF-A0A3P8Z2J6-F1
#
_entry.id   AF-A0A3P8Z2J6-F1
#
_cell.length_a   1.000
_cell.length_b   1.000
_cell.length_c   1.000
_cell.angle_alpha   90.00
_cell.angle_beta   90.00
_cell.angle_gamma   90.00
#
_symmetry.space_group_name_H-M   'P 1'
#
loop_
_entity.id
_entity.type
_entity.pdbx_description
1 polymer ?
#
loop_
_entity_poly.entity_id
_entity_poly.type
_entity_poly.pdbx_seq_one_letter_code
_entity_poly.pdbx_strand_id
1 'polypeptide(L)' 'KNMVQEFHVLRCYSCQTYQVQQVKKSKKWNCKMCGEKQSVLKEFGRGSGVDCRRHVQKLNARRGEITWVPLHKNVASRTQ' A
#
# COMPACT_ATOMS: atom_id res chain seq x y z
N LYS A 1 16.67 -24.33 -12.54
CA LYS A 1 15.35 -23.69 -12.36
C LYS A 1 15.59 -22.34 -11.68
N ASN A 2 15.44 -21.22 -12.38
CA ASN A 2 15.62 -19.90 -11.76
C ASN A 2 14.55 -19.73 -10.68
N MET A 3 14.97 -19.61 -9.42
CA MET A 3 14.07 -19.37 -8.30
C MET A 3 13.66 -17.89 -8.38
N VAL A 4 12.60 -17.61 -9.13
CA VAL A 4 12.05 -16.25 -9.23
C VAL A 4 11.54 -15.87 -7.85
N GLN A 5 12.14 -14.87 -7.24
CA GLN A 5 11.72 -14.38 -5.95
C GLN A 5 10.32 -13.76 -6.06
N GLU A 6 9.34 -14.34 -5.36
CA GLU A 6 8.00 -13.78 -5.28
C GLU A 6 7.91 -12.64 -4.26
N PHE A 7 7.04 -11.68 -4.57
CA PHE A 7 6.67 -10.57 -3.72
C PHE A 7 5.15 -10.52 -3.56
N HIS A 8 4.69 -9.92 -2.47
CA HIS A 8 3.28 -9.62 -2.24
C HIS A 8 3.07 -8.18 -1.78
N VAL A 9 1.83 -7.73 -1.89
CA VAL A 9 1.39 -6.40 -1.48
C VAL A 9 0.58 -6.52 -0.19
N LEU A 10 1.03 -5.84 0.86
CA LEU A 10 0.40 -5.84 2.19
C LEU A 10 -0.02 -4.43 2.60
N ARG A 11 -1.07 -4.34 3.42
CA ARG A 11 -1.51 -3.07 4.04
C ARG A 11 -1.11 -3.06 5.51
N CYS A 12 -0.48 -1.98 5.97
CA CYS A 12 -0.21 -1.80 7.39
C CYS A 12 -1.52 -1.63 8.18
N TYR A 13 -1.64 -2.25 9.36
CA TYR A 13 -2.84 -2.10 10.20
C TYR A 13 -2.96 -0.69 10.81
N SER A 14 -1.83 -0.06 11.11
CA SER A 14 -1.76 1.25 11.78
C SER A 14 -1.84 2.40 10.76
N CYS A 15 -0.78 2.66 10.00
CA CYS A 15 -0.75 3.79 9.05
C CYS A 15 -1.45 3.52 7.70
N GLN A 16 -2.03 2.33 7.51
CA GLN A 16 -2.74 1.93 6.30
C GLN A 16 -1.92 1.98 4.99
N THR A 17 -0.60 2.20 5.05
CA THR A 17 0.26 2.23 3.85
C THR A 17 0.36 0.85 3.22
N TYR A 18 0.16 0.79 1.90
CA TYR A 18 0.44 -0.41 1.12
C TYR A 18 1.93 -0.53 0.82
N GLN A 19 2.49 -1.72 0.99
CA GLN A 19 3.92 -1.96 0.86
C GLN A 19 4.19 -3.28 0.14
N VAL A 20 5.26 -3.29 -0.65
CA VAL A 20 5.80 -4.51 -1.25
C VAL A 20 6.65 -5.22 -0.20
N GLN A 21 6.39 -6.51 0.02
CA GLN A 21 7.21 -7.37 0.86
C GLN A 21 7.61 -8.61 0.07
N GLN A 22 8.81 -9.12 0.33
CA GLN A 22 9.26 -10.39 -0.22
C GLN A 22 8.50 -11.51 0.49
N VAL A 23 8.00 -12.49 -0.28
CA VAL A 23 7.33 -13.65 0.32
C VAL A 23 8.38 -14.46 1.08
N LYS A 24 8.18 -14.62 2.39
CA LYS A 24 9.03 -15.39 3.30
C LYS A 24 8.18 -16.47 3.98
N LYS A 25 8.85 -17.48 4.54
CA LYS A 25 8.18 -18.52 5.35
C LYS A 25 7.54 -17.93 6.62
N SER A 26 8.18 -16.92 7.21
CA SER A 26 7.63 -16.16 8.32
C SER A 26 6.54 -15.21 7.83
N LYS A 27 5.40 -15.20 8.53
CA LYS A 27 4.30 -14.26 8.29
C LYS A 27 4.46 -12.94 9.06
N LYS A 28 5.65 -12.59 9.55
CA LYS A 28 5.91 -11.33 10.27
C LYS A 28 6.64 -10.33 9.40
N TRP A 29 6.26 -9.05 9.48
CA TRP A 29 6.88 -7.96 8.75
C TRP A 29 6.76 -6.64 9.52
N ASN A 30 7.62 -5.67 9.19
CA ASN A 30 7.61 -4.35 9.80
C ASN A 30 7.19 -3.31 8.77
N CYS A 31 6.31 -2.40 9.16
CA CYS A 31 5.96 -1.26 8.33
C CYS A 31 7.16 -0.31 8.18
N LYS A 32 7.61 -0.04 6.97
CA LYS A 32 8.70 0.92 6.72
C LYS A 32 8.31 2.38 6.97
N MET A 33 7.02 2.71 6.93
CA MET A 33 6.56 4.08 7.19
C MET A 33 6.41 4.42 8.68
N CYS A 34 5.72 3.58 9.45
CA CYS A 34 5.45 3.84 10.87
C CYS A 34 6.20 2.94 11.85
N GLY A 35 7.02 1.99 11.39
CA GLY A 35 7.83 1.12 12.24
C GLY A 35 7.11 -0.08 12.88
N GLU A 36 5.77 -0.11 12.85
CA GLU A 36 4.97 -1.16 13.50
C GLU A 36 5.31 -2.57 13.03
N LYS A 37 5.47 -3.48 14.01
CA LYS A 37 5.67 -4.92 13.78
C LYS A 37 4.31 -5.60 13.68
N GLN A 38 4.10 -6.38 12.64
CA GLN A 38 2.77 -6.91 12.32
C GLN A 38 2.84 -8.25 11.60
N SER A 39 1.73 -8.98 11.63
CA SER A 39 1.56 -10.22 10.88
C SER A 39 0.97 -9.94 9.49
N VAL A 40 1.17 -10.87 8.57
CA VAL A 40 0.47 -10.91 7.29
C VAL A 40 -0.98 -11.33 7.55
N LEU A 41 -1.90 -10.37 7.46
CA LEU A 41 -3.35 -10.63 7.60
C LEU A 41 -4.01 -10.93 6.25
N LYS A 42 -3.74 -10.09 5.24
CA LYS A 42 -4.31 -10.19 3.90
C LYS A 42 -3.29 -9.76 2.85
N GLU A 43 -3.20 -10.53 1.78
CA GLU A 43 -2.46 -10.17 0.58
C GLU A 43 -3.40 -9.42 -0.40
N PHE A 44 -2.95 -8.27 -0.89
CA PHE A 44 -3.69 -7.43 -1.86
C PHE A 44 -3.17 -7.63 -3.29
N GLY A 45 -2.12 -8.42 -3.46
CA GLY A 45 -1.52 -8.78 -4.74
C GLY A 45 -0.27 -9.63 -4.49
N ARG A 46 0.11 -10.42 -5.49
CA ARG A 46 1.31 -11.27 -5.47
C ARG A 46 1.86 -11.40 -6.88
N GLY A 47 3.18 -11.46 -7.03
CA GLY A 47 3.84 -11.65 -8.32
C GLY A 47 5.26 -11.12 -8.35
N SER A 48 5.67 -10.62 -9.51
CA SER A 48 6.99 -10.01 -9.70
C SER A 48 7.13 -8.73 -8.87
N GLY A 49 8.37 -8.37 -8.54
CA GLY A 49 8.64 -7.11 -7.84
C GLY A 49 8.20 -5.87 -8.62
N VAL A 50 8.25 -5.91 -9.96
CA VAL A 50 7.82 -4.80 -10.82
C VAL A 50 6.30 -4.60 -10.72
N ASP A 51 5.54 -5.68 -10.85
CA ASP A 51 4.08 -5.62 -10.80
C ASP A 51 3.58 -5.21 -9.41
N CYS A 52 4.20 -5.75 -8.35
CA CYS A 52 3.87 -5.36 -6.98
C CYS A 52 4.15 -3.87 -6.72
N ARG A 53 5.25 -3.31 -7.24
CA ARG A 53 5.57 -1.87 -7.10
C ARG A 53 4.53 -0.99 -7.79
N ARG A 54 4.15 -1.33 -9.02
CA ARG A 54 3.08 -0.61 -9.77
C ARG A 54 1.75 -0.68 -9.02
N HIS A 55 1.41 -1.85 -8.48
CA HIS A 55 0.19 -2.04 -7.71
C HIS A 55 0.19 -1.18 -6.44
N VAL A 56 1.29 -1.20 -5.67
CA VAL A 56 1.44 -0.38 -4.46
C VAL A 56 1.32 1.12 -4.75
N GLN A 57 1.91 1.61 -5.84
CA GLN A 57 1.76 3.01 -6.26
C GLN A 57 0.29 3.38 -6.47
N LYS A 58 -0.46 2.56 -7.23
CA LYS A 58 -1.89 2.78 -7.48
C LYS A 58 -2.72 2.77 -6.18
N LEU A 59 -2.45 1.83 -5.27
CA LEU A 59 -3.18 1.73 -4.01
C LEU A 59 -2.88 2.90 -3.06
N ASN A 60 -1.62 3.31 -2.96
CA ASN A 60 -1.25 4.44 -2.11
C ASN A 60 -1.69 5.80 -2.68
N ALA A 61 -1.77 5.96 -4.01
CA ALA A 61 -2.36 7.13 -4.63
C ALA A 61 -3.82 7.31 -4.19
N ARG A 62 -4.63 6.25 -4.29
CA ARG A 62 -6.03 6.22 -3.82
C ARG A 62 -6.15 6.47 -2.32
N ARG A 63 -5.25 5.90 -1.52
CA ARG A 63 -5.21 6.19 -0.07
C ARG A 63 -4.93 7.67 0.18
N GLY A 64 -3.98 8.24 -0.56
CA GLY A 64 -3.63 9.66 -0.51
C GLY A 64 -4.83 10.56 -0.81
N GLU A 65 -5.59 10.25 -1.86
CA GLU A 65 -6.83 10.93 -2.21
C GLU A 65 -7.87 10.86 -1.06
N ILE A 66 -8.01 9.71 -0.39
CA ILE A 66 -8.91 9.56 0.76
C ILE A 66 -8.42 10.36 1.99
N THR A 67 -7.10 10.47 2.20
CA THR A 67 -6.54 11.29 3.29
C THR A 67 -6.60 12.79 3.01
N TRP A 68 -6.61 13.18 1.73
CA TRP A 68 -6.82 14.55 1.26
C TRP A 68 -8.29 14.80 0.95
N VAL A 69 -9.18 14.68 1.94
CA VAL A 69 -10.46 15.39 1.87
C VAL A 69 -10.17 16.82 2.32
N PRO A 70 -10.29 17.83 1.45
CA PRO A 70 -10.17 19.21 1.89
C PRO A 70 -11.26 19.48 2.92
N LEU A 71 -10.89 19.98 4.10
CA LEU A 71 -11.83 20.49 5.12
C LEU A 71 -12.50 21.82 4.68
N HIS A 72 -12.65 22.04 3.38
CA HIS A 72 -13.23 23.26 2.82
C HIS A 72 -14.31 22.85 1.81
N LYS A 73 -15.52 22.60 2.33
CA LYS A 73 -16.73 22.79 1.52
C LYS A 73 -16.98 24.30 1.39
N ASN A 74 -17.37 24.71 0.19
CA ASN A 74 -17.86 26.03 -0.24
C ASN A 74 -16.82 27.12 -0.49
N VAL A 75 -16.57 27.39 -1.79
CA VAL A 75 -16.81 28.62 -2.59
C VAL A 75 -16.13 28.31 -3.94
N ALA A 76 -16.72 28.33 -5.14
CA ALA A 76 -17.76 29.14 -5.74
C ALA A 76 -18.51 28.26 -6.79
N SER A 77 -19.84 28.20 -6.85
CA SER A 77 -20.68 29.14 -7.62
C SER A 77 -20.01 29.72 -8.88
N ARG A 78 -20.54 29.29 -10.05
CA ARG A 78 -20.76 30.08 -11.27
C ARG A 78 -20.04 31.44 -11.38
N THR A 79 -19.13 31.53 -12.34
CA THR A 79 -18.94 32.54 -13.42
C THR A 79 -17.53 32.30 -13.98
N GLN A 80 -17.24 32.30 -15.27
CA GLN A 80 -17.83 32.95 -16.44
C GLN A 80 -17.54 32.09 -17.68
#